data_AF-A0A8S2UUB0-F1
#
_entry.id   AF-A0A8S2UUB0-F1
#
_cell.length_a   1.000
_cell.length_b   1.000
_cell.length_c   1.000
_cell.angle_alpha   90.00
_cell.angle_beta   90.00
_cell.angle_gamma   90.00
#
_symmetry.space_group_name_H-M   'P 1'
#
loop_
_entity.id
_entity.type
_entity.pdbx_description
1 polymer ?
#
loop_
_entity_poly.entity_id
_entity_poly.type
_entity_poly.pdbx_seq_one_letter_code
_entity_poly.pdbx_strand_id
1 'polypeptide(L)' 'MDLNQMDPECPILWIRIDPDLKVIRELQFEQADYNWQCELRYERDILSQFEAL' A
#
# COMPACT_ATOMS: atom_id res chain seq x y z
N MET A 1 -6.85 3.90 12.93
CA MET A 1 -6.50 4.58 11.67
C MET A 1 -7.08 5.98 11.79
N ASP A 2 -6.24 7.01 11.80
CA ASP A 2 -6.73 8.39 11.78
C ASP A 2 -7.04 8.76 10.32
N LEU A 3 -8.32 8.69 9.96
CA LEU A 3 -8.80 8.87 8.59
C LEU A 3 -8.80 10.34 8.15
N ASN A 4 -8.50 11.28 9.05
CA ASN A 4 -8.48 12.71 8.73
C ASN A 4 -7.34 13.11 7.77
N GLN A 5 -6.38 12.21 7.55
CA GLN A 5 -5.29 12.38 6.56
C GLN A 5 -5.64 11.81 5.18
N MET A 6 -6.78 11.14 5.03
CA MET A 6 -7.21 10.60 3.75
C MET A 6 -7.93 11.67 2.93
N ASP A 7 -7.62 11.73 1.65
CA ASP A 7 -8.42 12.50 0.70
C ASP A 7 -9.85 11.92 0.67
N PRO A 8 -10.88 12.67 1.09
CA PRO A 8 -12.26 12.19 1.08
C PRO A 8 -12.77 11.86 -0.32
N GLU A 9 -12.12 12.33 -1.39
CA GLU A 9 -12.44 11.98 -2.78
C GLU A 9 -11.73 10.69 -3.24
N CYS A 10 -10.76 10.17 -2.48
CA CYS A 10 -10.12 8.89 -2.77
C CYS A 10 -10.57 7.78 -1.81
N PRO A 11 -11.49 6.89 -2.23
CA PRO A 11 -11.98 5.81 -1.39
C PRO A 11 -10.97 4.65 -1.21
N ILE A 12 -9.80 4.71 -1.87
CA ILE A 12 -8.81 3.64 -1.91
C ILE A 12 -7.63 3.99 -0.99
N LEU A 13 -7.28 3.04 -0.12
CA LEU A 13 -6.21 3.19 0.87
C LEU A 13 -4.81 2.87 0.32
N TRP A 14 -4.61 1.66 -0.20
CA TRP A 14 -3.40 1.22 -0.91
C TRP A 14 -3.73 -0.03 -1.72
N ILE A 15 -2.87 -0.37 -2.69
CA ILE A 15 -3.05 -1.52 -3.56
C ILE A 15 -2.01 -2.58 -3.22
N ARG A 16 -2.47 -3.83 -3.07
CA ARG A 16 -1.60 -5.00 -2.92
C ARG A 16 -1.70 -5.91 -4.13
N ILE A 17 -0.56 -6.41 -4.58
CA ILE A 17 -0.51 -7.27 -5.76
C ILE A 17 0.26 -8.54 -5.40
N ASP A 18 -0.29 -9.70 -5.76
CA ASP A 18 0.28 -11.03 -5.46
C ASP A 18 0.77 -11.21 -4.00
N PRO A 19 -0.12 -11.00 -3.00
CA PRO A 19 0.25 -11.09 -1.59
C PRO A 19 0.76 -12.46 -1.15
N ASP A 20 0.46 -13.51 -1.93
CA ASP A 20 0.86 -14.89 -1.66
C ASP A 20 2.15 -15.29 -2.40
N LEU A 21 2.79 -14.36 -3.13
CA LEU A 21 4.00 -14.59 -3.93
C LEU A 21 3.89 -15.79 -4.89
N LYS A 22 2.77 -15.90 -5.62
CA LYS A 22 2.49 -17.02 -6.54
C LYS A 22 3.29 -16.94 -7.83
N VAL A 23 3.79 -15.75 -8.19
CA VAL A 23 4.50 -15.51 -9.45
C VAL A 23 5.84 -14.84 -9.16
N ILE A 24 6.91 -15.35 -9.78
CA ILE A 24 8.21 -14.67 -9.79
C ILE A 24 8.11 -13.48 -10.74
N ARG A 25 8.23 -12.27 -10.19
CA ARG A 25 8.03 -11.02 -10.95
C ARG A 25 8.77 -9.85 -10.30
N GLU A 26 9.01 -8.83 -11.11
CA GLU A 26 9.35 -7.49 -10.64
C GLU A 26 8.08 -6.63 -10.72
N LEU A 27 7.72 -5.97 -9.62
CA LEU A 27 6.52 -5.15 -9.55
C LEU A 27 6.90 -3.67 -9.62
N GLN A 28 6.38 -2.95 -10.61
CA GLN A 28 6.50 -1.52 -10.75
C GLN A 28 5.11 -0.93 -10.98
N PHE A 29 4.62 -0.11 -10.06
CA PHE A 29 3.35 0.60 -10.17
C PHE A 29 3.38 1.90 -9.38
N GLU A 30 2.40 2.76 -9.63
CA GLU A 30 2.30 4.07 -8.99
C GLU A 30 0.98 4.16 -8.19
N GLN A 31 1.08 4.74 -7.00
CA GLN A 31 -0.02 5.25 -6.18
C GLN A 31 0.47 6.54 -5.51
N ALA A 32 -0.44 7.37 -4.99
CA ALA A 32 -0.03 8.63 -4.38
C ALA A 32 0.75 8.40 -3.09
N ASP A 33 1.62 9.35 -2.74
CA ASP A 33 2.54 9.23 -1.59
C ASP A 33 1.83 8.93 -0.26
N TYR A 34 0.62 9.47 -0.07
CA TYR A 34 -0.15 9.20 1.16
C TYR A 34 -0.61 7.74 1.25
N ASN A 35 -0.84 7.06 0.11
CA ASN A 35 -1.20 5.64 0.09
C ASN A 35 -0.01 4.80 0.60
N TRP A 36 1.20 5.08 0.12
CA TRP A 36 2.44 4.44 0.60
C TRP A 36 2.68 4.68 2.09
N GLN A 37 2.52 5.93 2.55
CA GLN A 37 2.68 6.27 3.97
C GLN A 37 1.63 5.58 4.85
N CYS A 38 0.39 5.45 4.36
CA CYS A 38 -0.65 4.72 5.07
C CYS A 38 -0.33 3.22 5.14
N GLU A 39 0.15 2.63 4.04
CA GLU A 39 0.55 1.22 3.97
C GLU A 39 1.67 0.93 4.96
N LEU A 40 2.77 1.70 4.93
CA LEU A 40 3.89 1.59 5.88
C LEU A 40 3.45 1.68 7.34
N ARG A 41 2.47 2.54 7.63
CA ARG A 41 2.04 2.83 9.01
C ARG A 41 1.01 1.86 9.56
N TYR A 42 0.13 1.32 8.72
CA TYR A 42 -1.09 0.63 9.17
C TYR A 42 -1.26 -0.78 8.63
N GLU A 43 -0.56 -1.17 7.57
CA GLU A 43 -0.62 -2.54 7.06
C GLU A 43 -0.03 -3.52 8.09
N ARG A 44 -0.56 -4.74 8.13
CA ARG A 44 -0.11 -5.80 9.05
C ARG A 44 0.84 -6.78 8.39
N ASP A 45 0.90 -6.75 7.07
CA ASP A 45 1.79 -7.56 6.26
C ASP A 45 3.16 -6.90 6.10
N ILE A 46 4.20 -7.54 6.65
CA ILE A 46 5.58 -7.03 6.62
C ILE A 46 6.11 -6.98 5.19
N LEU A 47 5.70 -7.91 4.31
CA LEU A 47 6.14 -7.90 2.91
C LEU A 47 5.62 -6.66 2.20
N SER A 48 4.33 -6.36 2.37
CA SER A 48 3.69 -5.16 1.82
C SER A 48 4.36 -3.87 2.33
N GLN A 49 4.68 -3.81 3.63
CA GLN A 49 5.43 -2.68 4.20
C GLN A 49 6.83 -2.56 3.57
N PHE A 50 7.48 -3.67 3.26
CA PHE A 50 8.80 -3.65 2.64
C PHE A 50 8.74 -3.20 1.18
N GLU A 51 7.69 -3.58 0.45
CA GLU A 51 7.44 -3.11 -0.93
C GLU A 51 7.10 -1.61 -0.99
N ALA A 52 6.57 -1.04 0.08
CA ALA A 52 6.21 0.37 0.20
C ALA A 52 7.37 1.31 0.58
N LEU A 53 8.58 0.79 0.82
CA LEU A 53 9.80 1.55 1.13
C LEU A 53 10.54 2.00 -0.13
#